data_AF-A0A7C2XIX8-F1
#
_entry.id   AF-A0A7C2XIX8-F1
#
_cell.length_a   1.000
_cell.length_b   1.000
_cell.length_c   1.000
_cell.angle_alpha   90.00
_cell.angle_beta   90.00
_cell.angle_gamma   90.00
#
_symmetry.space_group_name_H-M   'P 1'
#
loop_
_entity.id
_entity.type
_entity.pdbx_description
1 polymer ?
#
loop_
_entity_poly.entity_id
_entity_poly.type
_entity_poly.pdbx_seq_one_letter_code
_entity_poly.pdbx_strand_id
1 'polypeptide(L)'
;MHRMTRIEPSLIRRLLINPAALALLFSLLLIAFVNRYALQPLPEEPLKMAEYWMRAGRPGQAGAIYRELLASRADDLDLQHKLLQSVFRYPAGDLAQMLDLAGTYSRLAARAETAGVGHYGLGWLAARQGDYRRALDEFRSVPNRDQKYLNYAIGWVYLKQGHRQRAGEYFRREISLSGAVEEAVRELAPLYLADGDYQGFKGLAAGEQTAGYLRMGELQRFALANGEWGSYLRVIFLVPYRNISLLGGLNALIICLVWAIFLLRVAVFRRKSLVVYLALLAMGMASANVSLFLGDLLDLLPFLSGNAGLWQGLVRSLLRVGLVEETVKFIPVLVVVLLSRRVDEPFDLIAYGSFSALGFATLENALYFSVHGLGIVAARFLYSVVVHVAMTSLICYAWAAARYLRPRNRLWPLLGSLALASILHGLFDFFLGSGLPATVILSYAISLVLAREYQRMICNALNHSPFFMQPINRSGRLVNFDLFLAAACLLLLVSYLSANFDLSTEIANHSLRSMGLTTLPAMIALSGSLGKIGLARGQSLPLLRIGHSPLGDNSS
;
A
#
# COMPACT_ATOMS: atom_id res chain seq x y z
N MET A 1 -30.62 -52.81 23.56
CA MET A 1 -29.50 -52.39 22.67
C MET A 1 -30.06 -52.03 21.30
N HIS A 2 -30.21 -50.74 20.99
CA HIS A 2 -30.41 -50.28 19.61
C HIS A 2 -29.45 -49.14 19.35
N ARG A 3 -28.37 -49.46 18.62
CA ARG A 3 -27.39 -48.50 18.10
C ARG A 3 -28.13 -47.67 17.05
N MET A 4 -28.49 -46.44 17.39
CA MET A 4 -28.83 -45.42 16.40
C MET A 4 -27.58 -45.14 15.56
N THR A 5 -27.61 -45.57 14.31
CA THR A 5 -26.69 -45.17 13.26
C THR A 5 -26.83 -43.66 13.07
N ARG A 6 -25.80 -42.90 13.46
CA ARG A 6 -25.69 -41.48 13.10
C ARG A 6 -25.62 -41.40 11.58
N ILE A 7 -26.70 -40.95 10.95
CA ILE A 7 -26.72 -40.61 9.53
C ILE A 7 -25.66 -39.51 9.33
N GLU A 8 -24.62 -39.82 8.56
CA GLU A 8 -23.62 -38.83 8.19
C GLU A 8 -24.31 -37.67 7.45
N PRO A 9 -24.06 -36.40 7.84
CA PRO A 9 -24.64 -35.29 7.12
C PRO A 9 -24.12 -35.29 5.67
N SER A 10 -25.04 -35.17 4.71
CA SER A 10 -24.72 -35.05 3.28
C SER A 10 -23.72 -33.92 3.03
N LEU A 11 -22.90 -34.05 1.98
CA LEU A 11 -21.90 -33.06 1.58
C LEU A 11 -22.49 -31.63 1.51
N ILE A 12 -23.72 -31.51 1.00
CA ILE A 12 -24.48 -30.26 0.89
C ILE A 12 -24.76 -29.65 2.27
N ARG A 13 -25.13 -30.47 3.27
CA ARG A 13 -25.36 -30.00 4.64
C ARG A 13 -24.06 -29.56 5.32
N ARG A 14 -22.92 -30.21 5.02
CA ARG A 14 -21.60 -29.78 5.52
C ARG A 14 -21.13 -28.47 4.87
N LEU A 15 -21.38 -28.29 3.57
CA LEU A 15 -21.06 -27.07 2.82
C LEU A 15 -21.90 -25.86 3.27
N LEU A 16 -23.20 -26.05 3.54
CA LEU A 16 -24.08 -24.99 4.04
C LEU A 16 -23.77 -24.59 5.49
N ILE A 17 -23.09 -25.45 6.26
CA ILE A 17 -22.69 -25.17 7.64
C ILE A 17 -21.30 -24.52 7.72
N ASN A 18 -20.42 -24.75 6.73
CA ASN A 18 -19.07 -24.18 6.71
C ASN A 18 -18.98 -22.96 5.76
N PRO A 19 -18.90 -21.73 6.29
CA PRO A 19 -18.84 -20.52 5.48
C PRO A 19 -17.58 -20.42 4.60
N ALA A 20 -16.46 -21.04 4.99
CA ALA A 20 -15.27 -21.09 4.14
C ALA A 20 -15.45 -22.03 2.96
N ALA A 21 -16.06 -23.20 3.17
CA ALA A 21 -16.32 -24.13 2.09
C ALA A 21 -17.33 -23.55 1.09
N LEU A 22 -18.34 -22.82 1.57
CA LEU A 22 -19.26 -22.07 0.73
C LEU A 22 -18.56 -20.97 -0.06
N ALA A 23 -17.74 -20.14 0.59
CA ALA A 23 -17.00 -19.07 -0.07
C ALA A 23 -16.03 -19.62 -1.14
N LEU A 24 -15.30 -20.68 -0.82
CA LEU A 24 -14.40 -21.34 -1.76
C LEU A 24 -15.17 -21.91 -2.96
N LEU A 25 -16.24 -22.67 -2.72
CA LEU A 25 -17.04 -23.26 -3.78
C LEU A 25 -17.67 -22.18 -4.66
N PHE A 26 -18.23 -21.13 -4.06
CA PHE A 26 -18.78 -19.99 -4.79
C PHE A 26 -17.73 -19.30 -5.65
N SER A 27 -16.55 -19.00 -5.08
CA SER A 27 -15.45 -18.40 -5.84
C SER A 27 -15.02 -19.28 -7.02
N LEU A 28 -14.83 -20.59 -6.81
CA LEU A 28 -14.43 -21.52 -7.86
C LEU A 28 -15.50 -21.64 -8.96
N LEU A 29 -16.77 -21.75 -8.58
CA LEU A 29 -17.88 -21.82 -9.54
C LEU A 29 -18.02 -20.53 -10.35
N LEU A 30 -17.87 -19.36 -9.71
CA LEU A 30 -17.95 -18.09 -10.42
C LEU A 30 -16.76 -17.87 -11.35
N ILE A 31 -15.54 -18.21 -10.92
CA ILE A 31 -14.35 -18.17 -11.77
C ILE A 31 -14.52 -19.12 -12.96
N ALA A 32 -15.02 -20.35 -12.73
CA ALA A 32 -15.29 -21.31 -13.80
C ALA A 32 -16.37 -20.80 -14.77
N PHE A 33 -17.43 -20.17 -14.24
CA PHE A 33 -18.48 -19.54 -15.04
C PHE A 33 -17.91 -18.43 -15.93
N VAL A 34 -17.11 -17.52 -15.37
CA VAL A 34 -16.46 -16.43 -16.14
C VAL A 34 -15.59 -17.00 -17.24
N ASN A 35 -14.73 -17.97 -16.91
CA ASN A 35 -13.85 -18.63 -17.88
C ASN A 35 -14.59 -19.41 -18.98
N ARG A 36 -15.85 -19.81 -18.75
CA ARG A 36 -16.62 -20.61 -19.70
C ARG A 36 -17.62 -19.79 -20.52
N TYR A 37 -18.26 -18.80 -19.90
CA TYR A 37 -19.45 -18.15 -20.44
C TYR A 37 -19.37 -16.61 -20.48
N ALA A 38 -18.45 -15.99 -19.73
CA ALA A 38 -18.29 -14.53 -19.68
C ALA A 38 -16.82 -14.14 -19.91
N LEU A 39 -16.21 -14.73 -20.93
CA LEU A 39 -14.85 -14.44 -21.34
C LEU A 39 -14.77 -12.96 -21.75
N GLN A 40 -13.88 -12.24 -21.10
CA GLN A 40 -13.47 -10.93 -21.53
C GLN A 40 -12.24 -11.11 -22.43
N PRO A 41 -12.41 -11.04 -23.77
CA PRO A 41 -11.31 -11.27 -24.69
C PRO A 41 -10.27 -10.16 -24.53
N LEU A 42 -9.05 -10.46 -24.98
CA LEU A 42 -8.06 -9.42 -25.15
C LEU A 42 -8.55 -8.40 -26.20
N PRO A 43 -8.15 -7.11 -26.09
CA PRO A 43 -8.52 -6.11 -27.08
C PRO A 43 -8.06 -6.51 -28.49
N GLU A 44 -8.96 -6.55 -29.48
CA GLU A 44 -8.60 -6.90 -30.86
C GLU A 44 -7.72 -5.83 -31.53
N GLU A 45 -7.91 -4.57 -31.14
CA GLU A 45 -7.15 -3.44 -31.68
C GLU A 45 -5.70 -3.44 -31.13
N PRO A 46 -4.66 -3.48 -31.97
CA PRO A 46 -3.28 -3.63 -31.51
C PRO A 46 -2.81 -2.52 -30.57
N LEU A 47 -3.22 -1.26 -30.80
CA LEU A 47 -2.83 -0.15 -29.93
C LEU A 47 -3.43 -0.33 -28.52
N LYS A 48 -4.72 -0.67 -28.44
CA LYS A 48 -5.38 -0.98 -27.16
C LYS A 48 -4.75 -2.20 -26.50
N MET A 49 -4.35 -3.21 -27.27
CA MET A 49 -3.62 -4.38 -26.78
C MET A 49 -2.24 -4.01 -26.18
N ALA A 50 -1.51 -3.11 -26.83
CA ALA A 50 -0.20 -2.67 -26.34
C ALA A 50 -0.32 -1.85 -25.04
N GLU A 51 -1.28 -0.91 -24.99
CA GLU A 51 -1.60 -0.14 -23.78
C GLU A 51 -2.07 -1.05 -22.65
N TYR A 52 -2.84 -2.08 -22.99
CA TYR A 52 -3.28 -3.12 -22.09
C TYR A 52 -2.08 -3.88 -21.47
N TRP A 53 -1.11 -4.32 -22.27
CA TRP A 53 0.09 -4.99 -21.74
C TRP A 53 0.97 -4.07 -20.90
N MET A 54 0.97 -2.76 -21.19
CA MET A 54 1.63 -1.76 -20.33
C MET A 54 0.97 -1.67 -18.95
N ARG A 55 -0.35 -1.71 -18.87
CA ARG A 55 -1.09 -1.72 -17.59
C ARG A 55 -0.90 -3.04 -16.83
N ALA A 56 -0.78 -4.14 -17.55
CA ALA A 56 -0.49 -5.47 -17.02
C ALA A 56 0.89 -5.65 -16.38
N GLY A 57 1.77 -4.64 -16.46
CA GLY A 57 3.17 -4.78 -16.03
C GLY A 57 3.97 -5.70 -16.95
N ARG A 58 3.56 -5.87 -18.21
CA ARG A 58 4.25 -6.68 -19.23
C ARG A 58 4.75 -5.81 -20.39
N PRO A 59 5.66 -4.86 -20.12
CA PRO A 59 6.13 -3.91 -21.13
C PRO A 59 6.78 -4.57 -22.35
N GLY A 60 7.38 -5.76 -22.22
CA GLY A 60 7.97 -6.48 -23.35
C GLY A 60 6.94 -6.90 -24.42
N GLN A 61 5.76 -7.35 -23.99
CA GLN A 61 4.66 -7.71 -24.90
C GLN A 61 4.09 -6.46 -25.58
N ALA A 62 3.96 -5.35 -24.85
CA ALA A 62 3.57 -4.07 -25.43
C ALA A 62 4.58 -3.59 -26.48
N GLY A 63 5.88 -3.66 -26.17
CA GLY A 63 6.96 -3.25 -27.08
C GLY A 63 7.01 -4.06 -28.37
N ALA A 64 6.63 -5.34 -28.36
CA ALA A 64 6.49 -6.13 -29.58
C ALA A 64 5.39 -5.59 -30.50
N ILE A 65 4.23 -5.26 -29.94
CA ILE A 65 3.09 -4.72 -30.69
C ILE A 65 3.39 -3.31 -31.21
N TYR A 66 4.02 -2.45 -30.40
CA TYR A 66 4.44 -1.12 -30.88
C TYR A 66 5.40 -1.24 -32.07
N ARG A 67 6.36 -2.18 -32.03
CA ARG A 67 7.25 -2.44 -33.17
C ARG A 67 6.50 -2.89 -34.43
N GLU A 68 5.50 -3.74 -34.27
CA GLU A 68 4.65 -4.18 -35.39
C GLU A 68 3.87 -3.01 -36.00
N LEU A 69 3.22 -2.18 -35.17
CA LEU A 69 2.52 -0.98 -35.62
C LEU A 69 3.44 0.00 -36.35
N LEU A 70 4.67 0.15 -35.87
CA LEU A 70 5.68 1.04 -36.46
C LEU A 70 6.29 0.52 -37.76
N ALA A 71 6.10 -0.75 -38.12
CA ALA A 71 6.60 -1.30 -39.38
C ALA A 71 6.03 -0.57 -40.62
N SER A 72 4.81 -0.02 -40.51
CA SER A 72 4.14 0.73 -41.58
C SER A 72 3.98 2.23 -41.30
N ARG A 73 4.39 2.69 -40.10
CA ARG A 73 4.20 4.07 -39.61
C ARG A 73 5.42 4.54 -38.82
N ALA A 74 6.60 4.39 -39.42
CA ALA A 74 7.86 4.60 -38.70
C ALA A 74 8.08 6.05 -38.23
N ASP A 75 7.37 7.01 -38.82
CA ASP A 75 7.32 8.44 -38.48
C ASP A 75 6.29 8.81 -37.40
N ASP A 76 5.44 7.86 -36.95
CA ASP A 76 4.45 8.11 -35.90
C ASP A 76 5.14 8.33 -34.54
N LEU A 77 5.28 9.60 -34.18
CA LEU A 77 5.97 10.04 -32.97
C LEU A 77 5.31 9.53 -31.68
N ASP A 78 3.98 9.44 -31.63
CA ASP A 78 3.25 9.00 -30.43
C ASP A 78 3.51 7.50 -30.19
N LEU A 79 3.49 6.69 -31.26
CA LEU A 79 3.83 5.27 -31.17
C LEU A 79 5.31 5.06 -30.80
N GLN A 80 6.22 5.88 -31.33
CA GLN A 80 7.65 5.81 -31.00
C GLN A 80 7.90 6.18 -29.54
N HIS A 81 7.22 7.21 -29.04
CA HIS A 81 7.24 7.58 -27.62
C HIS A 81 6.76 6.42 -26.74
N LYS A 82 5.63 5.78 -27.09
CA LYS A 82 5.10 4.62 -26.35
C LYS A 82 6.03 3.41 -26.38
N LEU A 83 6.71 3.15 -27.51
CA LEU A 83 7.74 2.11 -27.61
C LEU A 83 8.89 2.39 -26.64
N LEU A 84 9.44 3.61 -26.64
CA LEU A 84 10.50 4.01 -25.71
C LEU A 84 10.08 3.86 -24.24
N GLN A 85 8.87 4.30 -23.89
CA GLN A 85 8.31 4.11 -22.55
C GLN A 85 8.24 2.63 -22.16
N SER A 86 7.80 1.76 -23.07
CA SER A 86 7.75 0.32 -22.81
C SER A 86 9.14 -0.27 -22.53
N VAL A 87 10.14 0.10 -23.32
CA VAL A 87 11.51 -0.40 -23.19
C VAL A 87 12.19 0.14 -21.93
N PHE A 88 11.95 1.40 -21.58
CA PHE A 88 12.57 2.02 -20.40
C PHE A 88 11.94 1.59 -19.08
N ARG A 89 10.73 1.03 -19.11
CA ARG A 89 10.07 0.43 -17.95
C ARG A 89 10.66 -0.93 -17.55
N TYR A 90 11.46 -1.56 -18.43
CA TYR A 90 12.26 -2.72 -18.07
C TYR A 90 13.43 -2.30 -17.15
N PRO A 91 13.73 -3.05 -16.08
CA PRO A 91 15.00 -2.89 -15.38
C PRO A 91 16.14 -3.02 -16.41
N ALA A 92 17.16 -2.17 -16.30
CA ALA A 92 18.29 -2.13 -17.23
C ALA A 92 18.88 -3.54 -17.40
N GLY A 93 18.52 -4.22 -18.49
CA GLY A 93 18.72 -5.67 -18.56
C GLY A 93 18.59 -6.31 -19.94
N ASP A 94 18.16 -5.59 -20.97
CA ASP A 94 18.21 -6.12 -22.33
C ASP A 94 19.02 -5.20 -23.25
N LEU A 95 20.34 -5.28 -23.08
CA LEU A 95 21.32 -4.58 -23.91
C LEU A 95 21.11 -4.89 -25.41
N ALA A 96 20.65 -6.11 -25.73
CA ALA A 96 20.37 -6.50 -27.11
C ALA A 96 19.20 -5.70 -27.69
N GLN A 97 18.10 -5.53 -26.95
CA GLN A 97 16.99 -4.67 -27.38
C GLN A 97 17.42 -3.20 -27.53
N MET A 98 18.26 -2.68 -26.63
CA MET A 98 18.76 -1.31 -26.73
C MET A 98 19.64 -1.10 -27.99
N LEU A 99 20.48 -2.08 -28.33
CA LEU A 99 21.33 -2.03 -29.53
C LEU A 99 20.51 -2.12 -30.82
N ASP A 100 19.50 -2.98 -30.86
CA ASP A 100 18.57 -3.10 -31.99
C ASP A 100 17.82 -1.77 -32.25
N LEU A 101 17.31 -1.15 -31.18
CA LEU A 101 16.67 0.17 -31.26
C LEU A 101 17.62 1.26 -31.73
N ALA A 102 18.87 1.27 -31.26
CA ALA A 102 19.86 2.25 -31.71
C ALA A 102 20.10 2.14 -33.23
N GLY A 103 20.24 0.93 -33.77
CA GLY A 103 20.35 0.71 -35.22
C GLY A 103 19.12 1.19 -35.99
N THR A 104 17.92 0.97 -35.45
CA THR A 104 16.66 1.42 -36.04
C THR A 104 16.57 2.94 -36.08
N TYR A 105 16.81 3.62 -34.96
CA TYR A 105 16.73 5.08 -34.91
C TYR A 105 17.83 5.77 -35.73
N SER A 106 19.04 5.19 -35.84
CA SER A 106 20.07 5.69 -36.75
C SER A 106 19.63 5.69 -38.21
N ARG A 107 18.92 4.64 -38.66
CA ARG A 107 18.35 4.58 -40.02
C ARG A 107 17.25 5.62 -40.23
N LEU A 108 16.44 5.88 -39.20
CA LEU A 108 15.39 6.90 -39.25
C LEU A 108 15.98 8.32 -39.25
N ALA A 109 17.03 8.56 -38.48
CA ALA A 109 17.76 9.83 -38.40
C ALA A 109 18.38 10.22 -39.75
N ALA A 110 18.83 9.23 -40.54
CA ALA A 110 19.46 9.44 -41.84
C ALA A 110 18.51 9.90 -42.97
N ARG A 111 17.19 9.86 -42.76
CA ARG A 111 16.18 10.25 -43.77
C ARG A 111 15.50 11.54 -43.34
N ALA A 112 15.40 12.52 -44.24
CA ALA A 112 14.85 13.84 -43.92
C ALA A 112 13.44 13.78 -43.30
N GLU A 113 12.57 12.90 -43.82
CA GLU A 113 11.18 12.74 -43.36
C GLU A 113 11.08 12.15 -41.94
N THR A 114 11.96 11.21 -41.57
CA THR A 114 11.93 10.54 -40.26
C THR A 114 12.99 11.04 -39.29
N ALA A 115 13.78 12.05 -39.69
CA ALA A 115 14.91 12.55 -38.92
C ALA A 115 14.51 13.00 -37.51
N GLY A 116 13.34 13.64 -37.37
CA GLY A 116 12.84 14.11 -36.09
C GLY A 116 12.57 12.98 -35.08
N VAL A 117 12.02 11.86 -35.54
CA VAL A 117 11.79 10.67 -34.73
C VAL A 117 13.09 9.92 -34.46
N GLY A 118 13.96 9.82 -35.47
CA GLY A 118 15.28 9.18 -35.36
C GLY A 118 16.15 9.79 -34.28
N HIS A 119 16.39 11.10 -34.36
CA HIS A 119 17.18 11.83 -33.38
C HIS A 119 16.52 11.87 -32.00
N TYR A 120 15.19 11.95 -31.94
CA TYR A 120 14.45 11.85 -30.68
C TYR A 120 14.68 10.50 -29.97
N GLY A 121 14.59 9.38 -30.70
CA GLY A 121 14.86 8.06 -30.15
C GLY A 121 16.31 7.85 -29.72
N LEU A 122 17.27 8.28 -30.55
CA LEU A 122 18.71 8.23 -30.21
C LEU A 122 19.03 9.04 -28.94
N GLY A 123 18.42 10.22 -28.80
CA GLY A 123 18.61 11.06 -27.63
C GLY A 123 18.14 10.38 -26.34
N TRP A 124 16.97 9.73 -26.38
CA TRP A 124 16.46 8.95 -25.25
C TRP A 124 17.32 7.73 -24.92
N LEU A 125 17.83 7.00 -25.93
CA LEU A 125 18.73 5.87 -25.71
C LEU A 125 20.04 6.33 -25.05
N ALA A 126 20.62 7.43 -25.52
CA ALA A 126 21.82 8.03 -24.91
C ALA A 126 21.55 8.49 -23.47
N ALA A 127 20.41 9.15 -23.22
CA ALA A 127 20.00 9.58 -21.89
C ALA A 127 19.83 8.40 -20.93
N ARG A 128 19.29 7.27 -21.41
CA ARG A 128 19.13 6.04 -20.63
C ARG A 128 20.48 5.41 -20.24
N GLN A 129 21.49 5.54 -21.10
CA GLN A 129 22.87 5.10 -20.84
C GLN A 129 23.65 6.07 -19.93
N GLY A 130 23.07 7.23 -19.60
CA GLY A 130 23.73 8.27 -18.80
C GLY A 130 24.62 9.21 -19.63
N ASP A 131 24.69 9.04 -20.95
CA ASP A 131 25.39 9.96 -21.84
C ASP A 131 24.50 11.15 -22.20
N TYR A 132 24.36 12.06 -21.23
CA TYR A 132 23.52 13.25 -21.36
C TYR A 132 24.04 14.25 -22.39
N ARG A 133 25.34 14.26 -22.68
CA ARG A 133 25.91 15.15 -23.70
C ARG A 133 25.43 14.71 -25.07
N ARG A 134 25.62 13.43 -25.41
CA ARG A 134 25.13 12.87 -26.66
C ARG A 134 23.61 12.99 -26.75
N ALA A 135 22.88 12.75 -25.66
CA ALA A 135 21.43 12.92 -25.65
C ALA A 135 21.00 14.32 -26.10
N LEU A 136 21.62 15.38 -25.56
CA LEU A 136 21.32 16.76 -25.93
C LEU A 136 21.71 17.08 -27.38
N ASP A 137 22.83 16.52 -27.87
CA ASP A 137 23.27 16.73 -29.25
C ASP A 137 22.31 16.07 -30.26
N GLU A 138 21.83 14.86 -29.96
CA GLU A 138 20.76 14.21 -30.73
C GLU A 138 19.46 15.01 -30.66
N PHE A 139 19.01 15.40 -29.47
CA PHE A 139 17.78 16.21 -29.35
C PHE A 139 17.88 17.56 -30.05
N ARG A 140 19.06 18.17 -30.14
CA ARG A 140 19.30 19.41 -30.92
C ARG A 140 19.19 19.18 -32.42
N SER A 141 19.51 17.97 -32.87
CA SER A 141 19.48 17.56 -34.28
C SER A 141 18.06 17.23 -34.77
N VAL A 142 17.06 17.21 -33.88
CA VAL A 142 15.64 17.13 -34.25
C VAL A 142 15.23 18.40 -35.02
N PRO A 143 14.76 18.30 -36.29
CA PRO A 143 14.52 19.47 -37.14
C PRO A 143 13.44 20.42 -36.62
N ASN A 144 12.32 19.86 -36.13
CA ASN A 144 11.22 20.64 -35.56
C ASN A 144 11.42 20.83 -34.05
N ARG A 145 11.72 22.06 -33.62
CA ARG A 145 11.93 22.41 -32.20
C ARG A 145 10.65 22.40 -31.36
N ASP A 146 9.50 22.46 -32.02
CA ASP A 146 8.18 22.40 -31.38
C ASP A 146 7.55 21.00 -31.50
N GLN A 147 8.35 20.00 -31.91
CA GLN A 147 7.93 18.61 -31.91
C GLN A 147 7.47 18.18 -30.51
N LYS A 148 6.31 17.52 -30.44
CA LYS A 148 5.76 16.95 -29.22
C LYS A 148 6.79 16.08 -28.49
N TYR A 149 6.81 16.13 -27.15
CA TYR A 149 7.74 15.43 -26.25
C TYR A 149 9.19 15.91 -26.27
N LEU A 150 9.62 16.71 -27.25
CA LEU A 150 11.03 17.08 -27.39
C LEU A 150 11.50 17.99 -26.25
N ASN A 151 10.72 19.02 -25.93
CA ASN A 151 11.09 19.96 -24.89
C ASN A 151 11.03 19.27 -23.52
N TYR A 152 10.05 18.40 -23.29
CA TYR A 152 10.07 17.52 -22.12
C TYR A 152 11.35 16.67 -22.02
N ALA A 153 11.77 16.00 -23.10
CA ALA A 153 12.95 15.15 -23.09
C ALA A 153 14.24 15.93 -22.78
N ILE A 154 14.40 17.11 -23.38
CA ILE A 154 15.53 18.00 -23.11
C ILE A 154 15.50 18.51 -21.67
N GLY A 155 14.33 18.95 -21.20
CA GLY A 155 14.12 19.42 -19.83
C GLY A 155 14.46 18.32 -18.81
N TRP A 156 14.06 17.08 -19.08
CA TRP A 156 14.39 15.92 -18.25
C TRP A 156 15.89 15.67 -18.18
N VAL A 157 16.62 15.75 -19.29
CA VAL A 157 18.09 15.59 -19.29
C VAL A 157 18.76 16.71 -18.50
N TYR A 158 18.35 17.96 -18.68
CA TYR A 158 18.87 19.08 -17.87
C TYR A 158 18.57 18.88 -16.38
N LEU A 159 17.38 18.38 -16.03
CA LEU A 159 17.01 18.07 -14.66
C LEU A 159 17.93 16.99 -14.06
N LYS A 160 18.25 15.93 -14.82
CA LYS A 160 19.20 14.88 -14.37
C LYS A 160 20.63 15.39 -14.21
N GLN A 161 21.03 16.39 -14.97
CA GLN A 161 22.32 17.09 -14.80
C GLN A 161 22.30 18.12 -13.67
N GLY A 162 21.16 18.34 -12.99
CA GLY A 162 21.02 19.33 -11.91
C GLY A 162 20.75 20.76 -12.39
N HIS A 163 20.58 20.98 -13.69
CA HIS A 163 20.31 22.30 -14.27
C HIS A 163 18.81 22.65 -14.20
N ARG A 164 18.29 22.86 -12.98
CA ARG A 164 16.86 23.06 -12.69
C ARG A 164 16.21 24.21 -13.46
N GLN A 165 16.85 25.37 -13.53
CA GLN A 165 16.31 26.54 -14.23
C GLN A 165 16.08 26.26 -15.72
N ARG A 166 17.09 25.70 -16.40
CA ARG A 166 16.98 25.30 -17.81
C ARG A 166 15.90 24.24 -18.00
N ALA A 167 15.86 23.24 -17.13
CA ALA A 167 14.81 22.22 -17.19
C ALA A 167 13.40 22.85 -17.13
N GLY A 168 13.20 23.80 -16.21
CA GLY A 168 11.92 24.50 -16.06
C GLY A 168 11.51 25.33 -17.28
N GLU A 169 12.47 25.95 -17.99
CA GLU A 169 12.19 26.65 -19.27
C GLU A 169 11.64 25.70 -20.33
N TYR A 170 12.26 24.53 -20.49
CA TYR A 170 11.83 23.53 -21.45
C TYR A 170 10.48 22.90 -21.08
N PHE A 171 10.21 22.63 -19.80
CA PHE A 171 8.90 22.14 -19.36
C PHE A 171 7.79 23.16 -19.60
N ARG A 172 8.04 24.45 -19.32
CA ARG A 172 7.09 25.52 -19.65
C ARG A 172 6.81 25.60 -21.15
N ARG A 173 7.85 25.46 -21.99
CA ARG A 173 7.69 25.43 -23.44
C ARG A 173 6.84 24.24 -23.89
N GLU A 174 7.11 23.04 -23.36
CA GLU A 174 6.31 21.85 -23.66
C GLU A 174 4.83 22.03 -23.30
N ILE A 175 4.54 22.62 -22.13
CA ILE A 175 3.16 22.94 -21.70
C ILE A 175 2.50 23.93 -22.67
N SER A 176 3.23 24.98 -23.09
CA SER A 176 2.70 25.99 -24.01
C SER A 176 2.36 25.44 -25.41
N LEU A 177 3.01 24.34 -25.80
CA LEU A 177 2.78 23.64 -27.05
C LEU A 177 1.70 22.55 -26.93
N SER A 178 1.08 22.39 -25.75
CA SER A 178 0.14 21.31 -25.44
C SER A 178 0.68 19.92 -25.79
N GLY A 179 1.99 19.72 -25.62
CA GLY A 179 2.66 18.45 -25.91
C GLY A 179 2.50 17.44 -24.76
N ALA A 180 3.59 17.14 -24.07
CA ALA A 180 3.64 16.28 -22.88
C ALA A 180 3.22 17.04 -21.60
N VAL A 181 1.99 17.58 -21.57
CA VAL A 181 1.54 18.48 -20.50
C VAL A 181 1.56 17.80 -19.13
N GLU A 182 1.04 16.56 -19.04
CA GLU A 182 1.01 15.80 -17.79
C GLU A 182 2.41 15.58 -17.22
N GLU A 183 3.34 15.10 -18.05
CA GLU A 183 4.72 14.81 -17.66
C GLU A 183 5.48 16.10 -17.31
N ALA A 184 5.33 17.16 -18.11
CA ALA A 184 5.95 18.44 -17.86
C ALA A 184 5.46 19.08 -16.56
N VAL A 185 4.15 19.05 -16.28
CA VAL A 185 3.60 19.57 -15.01
C VAL A 185 4.13 18.77 -13.81
N ARG A 186 4.20 17.44 -13.91
CA ARG A 186 4.68 16.57 -12.82
C ARG A 186 6.14 16.82 -12.43
N GLU A 187 6.96 17.27 -13.37
CA GLU A 187 8.36 17.64 -13.12
C GLU A 187 8.52 19.12 -12.76
N LEU A 188 7.71 20.02 -13.33
CA LEU A 188 7.79 21.46 -13.10
C LEU A 188 7.21 21.90 -11.74
N ALA A 189 6.08 21.31 -11.33
CA ALA A 189 5.41 21.63 -10.06
C ALA A 189 6.34 21.47 -8.83
N PRO A 190 7.06 20.35 -8.64
CA PRO A 190 7.99 20.23 -7.51
C PRO A 190 9.21 21.15 -7.64
N LEU A 191 9.64 21.50 -8.87
CA LEU A 191 10.72 22.47 -9.07
C LEU A 191 10.33 23.86 -8.57
N TYR A 192 9.13 24.34 -8.91
CA TYR A 192 8.62 25.62 -8.39
C TYR A 192 8.59 25.66 -6.87
N LEU A 193 8.11 24.59 -6.23
CA LEU A 193 8.08 24.52 -4.77
C LEU A 193 9.48 24.48 -4.14
N ALA A 194 10.43 23.78 -4.78
CA ALA A 194 11.81 23.67 -4.30
C ALA A 194 12.60 24.98 -4.48
N ASP A 195 12.33 25.72 -5.55
CA ASP A 195 13.01 26.98 -5.87
C ASP A 195 12.31 28.20 -5.22
N GLY A 196 11.19 27.99 -4.52
CA GLY A 196 10.39 29.05 -3.88
C GLY A 196 9.58 29.91 -4.87
N ASP A 197 9.42 29.46 -6.11
CA ASP A 197 8.62 30.13 -7.14
C ASP A 197 7.12 29.79 -6.98
N TYR A 198 6.51 30.37 -5.94
CA TYR A 198 5.10 30.17 -5.63
C TYR A 198 4.17 30.80 -6.68
N GLN A 199 4.62 31.82 -7.41
CA GLN A 199 3.81 32.43 -8.47
C GLN A 199 3.71 31.50 -9.69
N GLY A 200 4.83 30.89 -10.09
CA GLY A 200 4.84 29.85 -11.13
C GLY A 200 3.92 28.68 -10.76
N PHE A 201 4.00 28.20 -9.51
CA PHE A 201 3.11 27.13 -9.03
C PHE A 201 1.63 27.54 -9.08
N LYS A 202 1.30 28.76 -8.63
CA LYS A 202 -0.07 29.27 -8.68
C LYS A 202 -0.60 29.35 -10.11
N GLY A 203 0.26 29.68 -11.08
CA GLY A 203 -0.07 29.62 -12.50
C GLY A 203 -0.46 28.21 -12.95
N LEU A 204 0.29 27.18 -12.54
CA LEU A 204 -0.08 25.78 -12.83
C LEU A 204 -1.38 25.37 -12.16
N ALA A 205 -1.63 25.81 -10.92
CA ALA A 205 -2.85 25.49 -10.19
C ALA A 205 -4.11 26.19 -10.73
N ALA A 206 -3.95 27.33 -11.40
CA ALA A 206 -5.03 28.07 -12.04
C ALA A 206 -5.26 27.69 -13.51
N GLY A 207 -4.29 27.03 -14.15
CA GLY A 207 -4.35 26.69 -15.57
C GLY A 207 -5.32 25.54 -15.88
N GLU A 208 -6.16 25.72 -16.89
CA GLU A 208 -7.17 24.73 -17.33
C GLU A 208 -6.53 23.41 -17.77
N GLN A 209 -5.39 23.47 -18.46
CA GLN A 209 -4.66 22.29 -18.95
C GLN A 209 -3.69 21.70 -17.91
N THR A 210 -3.43 22.38 -16.79
CA THR A 210 -2.35 22.01 -15.86
C THR A 210 -2.85 21.60 -14.48
N ALA A 211 -3.93 22.21 -13.98
CA ALA A 211 -4.40 22.01 -12.61
C ALA A 211 -4.73 20.55 -12.28
N GLY A 212 -5.27 19.80 -13.26
CA GLY A 212 -5.65 18.39 -13.10
C GLY A 212 -4.47 17.43 -12.90
N TYR A 213 -3.24 17.86 -13.21
CA TYR A 213 -2.04 17.02 -13.10
C TYR A 213 -1.23 17.28 -11.82
N LEU A 214 -1.61 18.28 -11.02
CA LEU A 214 -0.96 18.58 -9.75
C LEU A 214 -1.26 17.50 -8.71
N ARG A 215 -0.20 17.05 -8.03
CA ARG A 215 -0.31 16.03 -6.98
C ARG A 215 -0.78 16.67 -5.68
N MET A 216 -1.52 15.90 -4.89
CA MET A 216 -1.94 16.31 -3.54
C MET A 216 -0.76 16.83 -2.70
N GLY A 217 0.38 16.12 -2.70
CA GLY A 217 1.58 16.53 -1.95
C GLY A 217 2.22 17.84 -2.42
N GLU A 218 1.93 18.28 -3.64
CA GLU A 218 2.38 19.59 -4.14
C GLU A 218 1.45 20.69 -3.63
N LEU A 219 0.13 20.47 -3.70
CA LEU A 219 -0.88 21.38 -3.15
C LEU A 219 -0.71 21.58 -1.64
N GLN A 220 -0.39 20.50 -0.90
CA GLN A 220 -0.08 20.56 0.53
C GLN A 220 1.13 21.45 0.83
N ARG A 221 2.25 21.19 0.15
CA ARG A 221 3.50 21.94 0.34
C ARG A 221 3.35 23.41 -0.04
N PHE A 222 2.64 23.69 -1.12
CA PHE A 222 2.31 25.05 -1.53
C PHE A 222 1.53 25.80 -0.43
N ALA A 223 0.45 25.19 0.07
CA ALA A 223 -0.39 25.81 1.08
C ALA A 223 0.37 26.03 2.40
N LEU A 224 1.18 25.06 2.82
CA LEU A 224 2.00 25.17 4.03
C LEU A 224 3.04 26.30 3.91
N ALA A 225 3.74 26.38 2.76
CA ALA A 225 4.76 27.38 2.52
C ALA A 225 4.22 28.82 2.48
N ASN A 226 2.97 28.99 2.03
CA ASN A 226 2.31 30.31 1.96
C ASN A 226 1.48 30.63 3.22
N GLY A 227 1.51 29.78 4.26
CA GLY A 227 0.71 29.98 5.47
C GLY A 227 -0.81 29.86 5.23
N GLU A 228 -1.23 29.24 4.14
CA GLU A 228 -2.65 29.03 3.80
C GLU A 228 -3.23 27.84 4.58
N TRP A 229 -3.34 27.99 5.91
CA TRP A 229 -3.81 26.92 6.80
C TRP A 229 -5.19 26.37 6.43
N GLY A 230 -6.09 27.22 5.94
CA GLY A 230 -7.41 26.78 5.48
C GLY A 230 -7.33 25.84 4.26
N SER A 231 -6.52 26.20 3.26
CA SER A 231 -6.25 25.36 2.09
C SER A 231 -5.57 24.07 2.50
N TYR A 232 -4.54 24.17 3.34
CA TYR A 232 -3.76 23.03 3.83
C TYR A 232 -4.62 22.01 4.60
N LEU A 233 -5.41 22.46 5.58
CA LEU A 233 -6.29 21.58 6.35
C LEU A 233 -7.37 20.94 5.47
N ARG A 234 -7.93 21.67 4.49
CA ARG A 234 -8.85 21.08 3.50
C ARG A 234 -8.15 19.99 2.68
N VAL A 235 -6.92 20.21 2.27
CA VAL A 235 -6.17 19.19 1.52
C VAL A 235 -5.91 17.96 2.38
N ILE A 236 -5.51 18.09 3.65
CA ILE A 236 -5.26 16.93 4.52
C ILE A 236 -6.52 16.18 4.90
N PHE A 237 -7.61 16.88 5.24
CA PHE A 237 -8.79 16.25 5.81
C PHE A 237 -9.90 15.95 4.80
N LEU A 238 -9.88 16.52 3.59
CA LEU A 238 -10.97 16.31 2.61
C LEU A 238 -10.49 15.66 1.31
N VAL A 239 -9.31 16.02 0.80
CA VAL A 239 -8.82 15.50 -0.49
C VAL A 239 -8.58 13.99 -0.48
N PRO A 240 -8.08 13.34 0.60
CA PRO A 240 -7.94 11.88 0.59
C PRO A 240 -9.26 11.19 0.29
N TYR A 241 -10.35 11.64 0.92
CA TYR A 241 -11.68 11.05 0.74
C TYR A 241 -12.24 11.24 -0.67
N ARG A 242 -11.92 12.36 -1.34
CA ARG A 242 -12.31 12.60 -2.75
C ARG A 242 -11.59 11.66 -3.71
N ASN A 243 -10.38 11.22 -3.35
CA ASN A 243 -9.55 10.34 -4.17
C ASN A 243 -9.82 8.85 -3.90
N ILE A 244 -10.73 8.52 -2.98
CA ILE A 244 -11.13 7.12 -2.75
C ILE A 244 -12.08 6.68 -3.86
N SER A 245 -11.66 5.70 -4.66
CA SER A 245 -12.53 5.04 -5.62
C SER A 245 -13.59 4.21 -4.90
N LEU A 246 -14.78 4.08 -5.49
CA LEU A 246 -15.87 3.29 -4.90
C LEU A 246 -15.42 1.85 -4.59
N LEU A 247 -14.75 1.21 -5.55
CA LEU A 247 -14.25 -0.16 -5.39
C LEU A 247 -13.15 -0.25 -4.32
N GLY A 248 -12.26 0.73 -4.23
CA GLY A 248 -11.23 0.81 -3.19
C GLY A 248 -11.84 0.97 -1.80
N GLY A 249 -12.79 1.89 -1.63
CA GLY A 249 -13.51 2.10 -0.39
C GLY A 249 -14.28 0.85 0.08
N LEU A 250 -15.05 0.22 -0.82
CA LEU A 250 -15.81 -1.00 -0.49
C LEU A 250 -14.91 -2.15 -0.04
N ASN A 251 -13.78 -2.39 -0.72
CA ASN A 251 -12.85 -3.46 -0.33
C ASN A 251 -12.15 -3.17 1.00
N ALA A 252 -11.80 -1.92 1.27
CA ALA A 252 -11.27 -1.53 2.57
C ALA A 252 -12.29 -1.77 3.70
N LEU A 253 -13.58 -1.49 3.47
CA LEU A 253 -14.65 -1.78 4.41
C LEU A 253 -14.88 -3.28 4.61
N ILE A 254 -14.77 -4.11 3.57
CA ILE A 254 -14.84 -5.59 3.68
C ILE A 254 -13.72 -6.11 4.59
N ILE A 255 -12.48 -5.66 4.35
CA ILE A 255 -11.32 -6.00 5.19
C ILE A 255 -11.57 -5.58 6.64
N CYS A 256 -12.04 -4.35 6.85
CA CYS A 256 -12.38 -3.82 8.17
C CYS A 256 -13.42 -4.69 8.87
N LEU A 257 -14.49 -5.05 8.16
CA LEU A 257 -15.58 -5.87 8.70
C LEU A 257 -15.10 -7.27 9.12
N VAL A 258 -14.28 -7.95 8.31
CA VAL A 258 -13.74 -9.28 8.64
C VAL A 258 -12.93 -9.22 9.93
N TRP A 259 -12.01 -8.25 10.04
CA TRP A 259 -11.19 -8.07 11.23
C TRP A 259 -12.01 -7.65 12.45
N ALA A 260 -13.00 -6.76 12.29
CA ALA A 260 -13.93 -6.39 13.35
C ALA A 260 -14.73 -7.61 13.86
N ILE A 261 -15.22 -8.47 12.95
CA ILE A 261 -15.91 -9.71 13.32
C ILE A 261 -14.97 -10.63 14.12
N PHE A 262 -13.72 -10.79 13.69
CA PHE A 262 -12.71 -11.54 14.45
C PHE A 262 -12.54 -11.00 15.87
N LEU A 263 -12.31 -9.70 16.03
CA LEU A 263 -12.13 -9.05 17.32
C LEU A 263 -13.34 -9.24 18.24
N LEU A 264 -14.55 -9.05 17.71
CA LEU A 264 -15.80 -9.25 18.45
C LEU A 264 -15.98 -10.72 18.84
N ARG A 265 -15.58 -11.69 18.00
CA ARG A 265 -15.63 -13.12 18.32
C ARG A 265 -14.71 -13.46 19.49
N VAL A 266 -13.48 -12.96 19.49
CA VAL A 266 -12.45 -13.20 20.51
C VAL A 266 -12.77 -12.52 21.86
N ALA A 267 -13.54 -11.42 21.86
CA ALA A 267 -14.05 -10.78 23.08
C ALA A 267 -15.08 -11.67 23.82
N VAL A 268 -14.64 -12.71 24.52
CA VAL A 268 -15.50 -13.78 25.05
C VAL A 268 -16.12 -13.50 26.43
N PHE A 269 -15.46 -12.71 27.28
CA PHE A 269 -15.90 -12.51 28.67
C PHE A 269 -16.81 -11.28 28.83
N ARG A 270 -16.28 -10.05 28.76
CA ARG A 270 -17.05 -8.81 28.94
C ARG A 270 -17.00 -7.93 27.70
N ARG A 271 -17.89 -8.24 26.74
CA ARG A 271 -18.05 -7.39 25.55
C ARG A 271 -18.52 -5.99 25.94
N LYS A 272 -17.87 -4.97 25.37
CA LYS A 272 -18.31 -3.58 25.48
C LYS A 272 -19.40 -3.28 24.46
N SER A 273 -20.07 -2.15 24.66
CA SER A 273 -21.03 -1.63 23.70
C SER A 273 -20.35 -1.43 22.34
N LEU A 274 -21.04 -1.83 21.27
CA LEU A 274 -20.57 -1.67 19.90
C LEU A 274 -20.23 -0.20 19.57
N VAL A 275 -20.93 0.76 20.21
CA VAL A 275 -20.68 2.19 20.05
C VAL A 275 -19.24 2.57 20.41
N VAL A 276 -18.64 1.94 21.42
CA VAL A 276 -17.25 2.20 21.80
C VAL A 276 -16.29 1.77 20.70
N TYR A 277 -16.51 0.58 20.12
CA TYR A 277 -15.68 0.07 19.02
C TYR A 277 -15.86 0.88 17.73
N LEU A 278 -17.10 1.30 17.42
CA LEU A 278 -17.37 2.18 16.28
C LEU A 278 -16.74 3.57 16.46
N ALA A 279 -16.79 4.14 17.67
CA ALA A 279 -16.12 5.39 17.98
C ALA A 279 -14.60 5.28 17.83
N LEU A 280 -14.00 4.19 18.31
CA LEU A 280 -12.56 3.93 18.14
C LEU A 280 -12.18 3.75 16.67
N LEU A 281 -12.99 3.05 15.87
CA LEU A 281 -12.79 2.94 14.43
C LEU A 281 -12.81 4.32 13.76
N ALA A 282 -13.83 5.14 14.05
CA ALA A 282 -13.96 6.47 13.47
C ALA A 282 -12.81 7.40 13.89
N MET A 283 -12.43 7.41 15.17
CA MET A 283 -11.29 8.18 15.66
C MET A 283 -9.95 7.66 15.09
N GLY A 284 -9.82 6.36 14.86
CA GLY A 284 -8.67 5.75 14.19
C GLY A 284 -8.56 6.16 12.72
N MET A 285 -9.68 6.23 12.00
CA MET A 285 -9.70 6.79 10.64
C MET A 285 -9.26 8.27 10.65
N ALA A 286 -9.79 9.07 11.59
CA ALA A 286 -9.39 10.46 11.72
C ALA A 286 -7.91 10.63 12.10
N SER A 287 -7.34 9.70 12.90
CA SER A 287 -5.93 9.76 13.28
C SER A 287 -4.99 9.50 12.12
N ALA A 288 -5.43 8.83 11.04
CA ALA A 288 -4.67 8.73 9.80
C ALA A 288 -4.54 10.07 9.04
N ASN A 289 -5.47 11.01 9.17
CA ASN A 289 -5.26 12.37 8.68
C ASN A 289 -4.30 13.15 9.59
N VAL A 290 -4.36 12.90 10.91
CA VAL A 290 -3.44 13.53 11.88
C VAL A 290 -2.00 13.05 11.66
N SER A 291 -1.76 11.80 11.25
CA SER A 291 -0.40 11.36 10.91
C SER A 291 0.17 12.11 9.72
N LEU A 292 -0.64 12.43 8.70
CA LEU A 292 -0.20 13.27 7.58
C LEU A 292 0.23 14.66 8.07
N PHE A 293 -0.60 15.29 8.90
CA PHE A 293 -0.30 16.61 9.47
C PHE A 293 1.00 16.61 10.30
N LEU A 294 1.16 15.65 11.21
CA LEU A 294 2.37 15.56 12.03
C LEU A 294 3.60 15.16 11.21
N GLY A 295 3.42 14.32 10.18
CA GLY A 295 4.46 13.94 9.25
C GLY A 295 5.00 15.14 8.47
N ASP A 296 4.11 16.02 8.00
CA ASP A 296 4.48 17.27 7.32
C ASP A 296 5.22 18.23 8.26
N LEU A 297 4.77 18.34 9.52
CA LEU A 297 5.45 19.15 10.53
C LEU A 297 6.87 18.63 10.81
N LEU A 298 7.05 17.31 10.87
CA LEU A 298 8.37 16.69 11.00
C LEU A 298 9.23 16.85 9.75
N ASP A 299 8.62 16.89 8.56
CA ASP A 299 9.32 17.16 7.30
C ASP A 299 9.87 18.62 7.23
N LEU A 300 9.51 19.51 8.18
CA LEU A 300 10.21 20.80 8.37
C LEU A 300 11.62 20.64 8.95
N LEU A 301 11.93 19.51 9.60
CA LEU A 301 13.25 19.22 10.12
C LEU A 301 14.15 18.72 8.98
N PRO A 302 15.26 19.42 8.65
CA PRO A 302 16.06 19.13 7.45
C PRO A 302 16.56 17.68 7.35
N PHE A 303 16.88 17.03 8.48
CA PHE A 303 17.38 15.65 8.52
C PHE A 303 16.28 14.59 8.29
N LEU A 304 15.00 14.97 8.40
CA LEU A 304 13.84 14.14 8.05
C LEU A 304 13.31 14.47 6.65
N SER A 305 13.65 15.66 6.13
CA SER A 305 13.26 16.13 4.80
C SER A 305 14.14 15.52 3.69
N GLY A 306 13.51 14.91 2.68
CA GLY A 306 14.20 14.31 1.52
C GLY A 306 14.49 12.80 1.64
N ASN A 307 15.00 12.22 0.54
CA ASN A 307 15.32 10.79 0.40
C ASN A 307 16.76 10.60 -0.10
N ALA A 308 17.75 11.20 0.56
CA ALA A 308 19.15 11.08 0.13
C ALA A 308 19.85 9.93 0.88
N GLY A 309 19.54 8.68 0.50
CA GLY A 309 20.28 7.48 0.90
C GLY A 309 19.61 6.58 1.94
N LEU A 310 20.18 5.37 2.12
CA LEU A 310 19.62 4.29 2.96
C LEU A 310 19.41 4.71 4.42
N TRP A 311 20.35 5.45 4.99
CA TRP A 311 20.31 5.85 6.40
C TRP A 311 19.19 6.86 6.67
N GLN A 312 19.04 7.86 5.79
CA GLN A 312 17.94 8.83 5.86
C GLN A 312 16.58 8.15 5.65
N GLY A 313 16.50 7.23 4.68
CA GLY A 313 15.29 6.42 4.46
C GLY A 313 14.90 5.64 5.71
N LEU A 314 15.87 5.01 6.39
CA LEU A 314 15.62 4.28 7.64
C LEU A 314 15.11 5.21 8.75
N VAL A 315 15.81 6.32 9.03
CA VAL A 315 15.40 7.27 10.07
C VAL A 315 14.01 7.85 9.80
N ARG A 316 13.72 8.19 8.54
CA ARG A 316 12.41 8.68 8.12
C ARG A 316 11.34 7.63 8.38
N SER A 317 11.56 6.37 8.02
CA SER A 317 10.59 5.31 8.30
C SER A 317 10.39 5.07 9.81
N LEU A 318 11.45 5.16 10.63
CA LEU A 318 11.34 4.95 12.08
C LEU A 318 10.64 6.12 12.79
N LEU A 319 11.06 7.36 12.52
CA LEU A 319 10.61 8.54 13.27
C LEU A 319 9.41 9.24 12.63
N ARG A 320 9.41 9.41 11.31
CA ARG A 320 8.37 10.16 10.59
C ARG A 320 7.17 9.29 10.25
N VAL A 321 7.37 7.97 10.07
CA VAL A 321 6.27 7.02 9.84
C VAL A 321 5.94 6.27 11.12
N GLY A 322 6.79 5.33 11.54
CA GLY A 322 6.50 4.43 12.67
C GLY A 322 6.11 5.14 13.97
N LEU A 323 6.92 6.09 14.43
CA LEU A 323 6.65 6.82 15.69
C LEU A 323 5.40 7.68 15.62
N VAL A 324 5.26 8.49 14.56
CA VAL A 324 4.08 9.35 14.37
C VAL A 324 2.83 8.50 14.34
N GLU A 325 2.82 7.48 13.49
CA GLU A 325 1.64 6.69 13.26
C GLU A 325 1.19 5.89 14.49
N GLU A 326 2.10 5.21 15.18
CA GLU A 326 1.73 4.45 16.38
C GLU A 326 1.31 5.38 17.53
N THR A 327 1.89 6.58 17.61
CA THR A 327 1.46 7.60 18.57
C THR A 327 0.02 8.04 18.28
N VAL A 328 -0.31 8.43 17.04
CA VAL A 328 -1.66 8.91 16.72
C VAL A 328 -2.72 7.81 16.75
N LYS A 329 -2.35 6.55 16.44
CA LYS A 329 -3.24 5.39 16.63
C LYS A 329 -3.54 5.11 18.11
N PHE A 330 -2.62 5.46 19.01
CA PHE A 330 -2.82 5.27 20.44
C PHE A 330 -3.66 6.38 21.10
N ILE A 331 -3.68 7.61 20.53
CA ILE A 331 -4.47 8.74 21.07
C ILE A 331 -5.96 8.39 21.28
N PRO A 332 -6.70 7.79 20.32
CA PRO A 332 -8.09 7.38 20.53
C PRO A 332 -8.29 6.46 21.73
N VAL A 333 -7.33 5.57 22.01
CA VAL A 333 -7.37 4.67 23.17
C VAL A 333 -7.27 5.49 24.46
N LEU A 334 -6.32 6.43 24.54
CA LEU A 334 -6.17 7.33 25.68
C LEU A 334 -7.46 8.12 25.94
N VAL A 335 -8.05 8.71 24.90
CA VAL A 335 -9.30 9.48 24.98
C VAL A 335 -10.42 8.62 25.56
N VAL A 336 -10.65 7.41 25.01
CA VAL A 336 -11.72 6.51 25.49
C VAL A 336 -11.48 6.07 26.93
N VAL A 337 -10.25 5.72 27.30
CA VAL A 337 -9.95 5.25 28.66
C VAL A 337 -10.11 6.38 29.68
N LEU A 338 -9.68 7.60 29.35
CA LEU A 338 -9.78 8.77 30.23
C LEU A 338 -11.24 9.24 30.41
N LEU A 339 -12.02 9.26 29.33
CA LEU A 339 -13.40 9.75 29.36
C LEU A 339 -14.39 8.71 29.91
N SER A 340 -14.26 7.45 29.50
CA SER A 340 -15.27 6.44 29.83
C SER A 340 -14.99 5.68 31.13
N ARG A 341 -13.72 5.57 31.57
CA ARG A 341 -13.26 4.72 32.69
C ARG A 341 -13.72 3.25 32.63
N ARG A 342 -14.21 2.74 31.48
CA ARG A 342 -14.83 1.41 31.32
C ARG A 342 -13.85 0.29 30.93
N VAL A 343 -12.68 0.24 31.55
CA VAL A 343 -11.71 -0.86 31.38
C VAL A 343 -11.82 -1.78 32.60
N ASP A 344 -12.41 -2.96 32.43
CA ASP A 344 -12.66 -3.93 33.51
C ASP A 344 -11.93 -5.27 33.30
N GLU A 345 -11.38 -5.53 32.12
CA GLU A 345 -10.48 -6.66 31.89
C GLU A 345 -9.25 -6.29 31.02
N PRO A 346 -8.13 -7.04 31.11
CA PRO A 346 -6.91 -6.72 30.36
C PRO A 346 -7.13 -6.67 28.84
N PHE A 347 -8.03 -7.52 28.32
CA PHE A 347 -8.32 -7.61 26.89
C PHE A 347 -9.00 -6.34 26.33
N ASP A 348 -9.70 -5.56 27.16
CA ASP A 348 -10.34 -4.30 26.74
C ASP A 348 -9.34 -3.34 26.09
N LEU A 349 -8.15 -3.21 26.68
CA LEU A 349 -7.12 -2.32 26.14
C LEU A 349 -6.59 -2.83 24.80
N ILE A 350 -6.37 -4.14 24.66
CA ILE A 350 -6.01 -4.74 23.35
C ILE A 350 -7.10 -4.47 22.33
N ALA A 351 -8.37 -4.70 22.67
CA ALA A 351 -9.49 -4.45 21.78
C ALA A 351 -9.55 -2.98 21.38
N TYR A 352 -9.35 -2.05 22.32
CA TYR A 352 -9.37 -0.62 22.01
C TYR A 352 -8.26 -0.22 21.05
N GLY A 353 -7.03 -0.68 21.30
CA GLY A 353 -5.90 -0.49 20.38
C GLY A 353 -6.14 -1.11 19.01
N SER A 354 -6.68 -2.33 18.98
CA SER A 354 -6.98 -3.04 17.74
C SER A 354 -8.03 -2.32 16.89
N PHE A 355 -9.12 -1.82 17.48
CA PHE A 355 -10.15 -1.08 16.74
C PHE A 355 -9.67 0.30 16.29
N SER A 356 -8.85 1.00 17.08
CA SER A 356 -8.23 2.26 16.65
C SER A 356 -7.31 2.04 15.45
N ALA A 357 -6.39 1.08 15.54
CA ALA A 357 -5.48 0.74 14.45
C ALA A 357 -6.20 0.20 13.21
N LEU A 358 -7.28 -0.57 13.39
CA LEU A 358 -8.12 -1.04 12.29
C LEU A 358 -8.80 0.12 11.55
N GLY A 359 -9.24 1.16 12.28
CA GLY A 359 -9.78 2.38 11.69
C GLY A 359 -8.74 3.09 10.83
N PHE A 360 -7.54 3.29 11.36
CA PHE A 360 -6.42 3.87 10.61
C PHE A 360 -6.12 3.08 9.34
N ALA A 361 -5.94 1.76 9.48
CA ALA A 361 -5.66 0.87 8.36
C ALA A 361 -6.78 0.85 7.31
N THR A 362 -8.04 1.09 7.71
CA THR A 362 -9.18 1.15 6.78
C THR A 362 -9.06 2.34 5.84
N LEU A 363 -8.78 3.54 6.36
CA LEU A 363 -8.59 4.72 5.51
C LEU A 363 -7.38 4.54 4.60
N GLU A 364 -6.27 4.05 5.15
CA GLU A 364 -5.06 3.82 4.38
C GLU A 364 -5.30 2.80 3.26
N ASN A 365 -5.91 1.64 3.56
CA ASN A 365 -6.25 0.63 2.56
C ASN A 365 -7.11 1.22 1.43
N ALA A 366 -8.11 2.04 1.75
CA ALA A 366 -8.97 2.66 0.75
C ALA A 366 -8.17 3.56 -0.21
N LEU A 367 -7.24 4.35 0.32
CA LEU A 367 -6.35 5.20 -0.49
C LEU A 367 -5.41 4.34 -1.35
N TYR A 368 -4.76 3.33 -0.76
CA TYR A 368 -3.86 2.43 -1.49
C TYR A 368 -4.56 1.69 -2.63
N PHE A 369 -5.78 1.18 -2.41
CA PHE A 369 -6.55 0.51 -3.46
C PHE A 369 -6.98 1.45 -4.58
N SER A 370 -7.21 2.72 -4.26
CA SER A 370 -7.60 3.74 -5.24
C SER A 370 -6.44 4.16 -6.12
N VAL A 371 -5.20 4.09 -5.62
CA VAL A 371 -3.98 4.44 -6.36
C VAL A 371 -3.36 3.24 -7.08
N HIS A 372 -3.29 2.09 -6.41
CA HIS A 372 -2.55 0.91 -6.91
C HIS A 372 -3.47 -0.19 -7.47
N GLY A 373 -4.79 -0.01 -7.38
CA GLY A 373 -5.78 -1.00 -7.81
C GLY A 373 -5.97 -2.15 -6.81
N LEU A 374 -6.85 -3.09 -7.16
CA LEU A 374 -7.26 -4.18 -6.27
C LEU A 374 -6.30 -5.40 -6.27
N GLY A 375 -5.21 -5.35 -7.05
CA GLY A 375 -4.20 -6.41 -7.09
C GLY A 375 -3.42 -6.59 -5.78
N ILE A 376 -3.47 -5.60 -4.88
CA ILE A 376 -2.80 -5.64 -3.57
C ILE A 376 -3.74 -5.96 -2.40
N VAL A 377 -5.04 -6.15 -2.64
CA VAL A 377 -6.07 -6.31 -1.59
C VAL A 377 -5.75 -7.49 -0.67
N ALA A 378 -5.38 -8.64 -1.24
CA ALA A 378 -5.01 -9.81 -0.46
C ALA A 378 -3.76 -9.52 0.40
N ALA A 379 -2.71 -8.92 -0.16
CA ALA A 379 -1.51 -8.58 0.60
C ALA A 379 -1.82 -7.62 1.76
N ARG A 380 -2.68 -6.63 1.54
CA ARG A 380 -3.05 -5.68 2.60
C ARG A 380 -3.89 -6.34 3.70
N PHE A 381 -4.81 -7.24 3.35
CA PHE A 381 -5.58 -8.03 4.32
C PHE A 381 -4.69 -8.93 5.20
N LEU A 382 -3.65 -9.54 4.62
CA LEU A 382 -2.82 -10.56 5.28
C LEU A 382 -1.59 -10.05 5.99
N TYR A 383 -1.04 -8.94 5.53
CA TYR A 383 0.21 -8.43 6.06
C TYR A 383 -0.01 -7.09 6.75
N SER A 384 -0.44 -6.08 5.99
CA SER A 384 -0.55 -4.71 6.51
C SER A 384 -1.52 -4.60 7.68
N VAL A 385 -2.76 -5.10 7.57
CA VAL A 385 -3.74 -4.95 8.67
C VAL A 385 -3.27 -5.64 9.94
N VAL A 386 -2.64 -6.81 9.81
CA VAL A 386 -2.06 -7.56 10.94
C VAL A 386 -0.98 -6.73 11.63
N VAL A 387 -0.08 -6.12 10.86
CA VAL A 387 0.97 -5.24 11.39
C VAL A 387 0.34 -4.08 12.17
N HIS A 388 -0.61 -3.35 11.58
CA HIS A 388 -1.26 -2.23 12.26
C HIS A 388 -1.92 -2.65 13.58
N VAL A 389 -2.76 -3.69 13.57
CA VAL A 389 -3.48 -4.09 14.79
C VAL A 389 -2.53 -4.65 15.85
N ALA A 390 -1.47 -5.36 15.45
CA ALA A 390 -0.49 -5.93 16.36
C ALA A 390 0.36 -4.84 17.05
N MET A 391 0.82 -3.83 16.32
CA MET A 391 1.69 -2.77 16.85
C MET A 391 1.00 -1.90 17.88
N THR A 392 -0.16 -1.36 17.57
CA THR A 392 -0.89 -0.54 18.54
C THR A 392 -1.37 -1.39 19.73
N SER A 393 -1.66 -2.68 19.50
CA SER A 393 -1.98 -3.62 20.57
C SER A 393 -0.79 -3.97 21.45
N LEU A 394 0.45 -3.87 20.96
CA LEU A 394 1.66 -4.05 21.77
C LEU A 394 1.75 -2.99 22.87
N ILE A 395 1.47 -1.74 22.52
CA ILE A 395 1.41 -0.60 23.45
C ILE A 395 0.29 -0.84 24.47
N CYS A 396 -0.90 -1.20 23.98
CA CYS A 396 -2.07 -1.45 24.82
C CYS A 396 -1.90 -2.66 25.74
N TYR A 397 -1.21 -3.71 25.28
CA TYR A 397 -0.89 -4.87 26.09
C TYR A 397 0.15 -4.54 27.16
N ALA A 398 1.17 -3.74 26.87
CA ALA A 398 2.11 -3.28 27.88
C ALA A 398 1.40 -2.49 28.99
N TRP A 399 0.43 -1.65 28.61
CA TRP A 399 -0.46 -0.97 29.57
C TRP A 399 -1.29 -1.96 30.38
N ALA A 400 -1.96 -2.91 29.72
CA ALA A 400 -2.77 -3.93 30.38
C ALA A 400 -1.94 -4.77 31.35
N ALA A 401 -0.74 -5.16 30.95
CA ALA A 401 0.18 -5.93 31.76
C ALA A 401 0.62 -5.14 33.00
N ALA A 402 1.01 -3.87 32.84
CA ALA A 402 1.40 -3.01 33.96
C ALA A 402 0.23 -2.63 34.89
N ARG A 403 -1.02 -2.74 34.40
CA ARG A 403 -2.23 -2.44 35.19
C ARG A 403 -2.80 -3.66 35.91
N TYR A 404 -2.80 -4.84 35.28
CA TYR A 404 -3.54 -6.01 35.75
C TYR A 404 -2.68 -7.25 36.03
N LEU A 405 -1.61 -7.49 35.25
CA LEU A 405 -0.85 -8.74 35.34
C LEU A 405 0.37 -8.60 36.27
N ARG A 406 1.10 -7.48 36.16
CA ARG A 406 2.30 -7.16 36.94
C ARG A 406 2.25 -5.70 37.36
N PRO A 407 1.45 -5.35 38.39
CA PRO A 407 1.26 -3.97 38.82
C PRO A 407 2.60 -3.29 39.13
N ARG A 408 2.99 -2.33 38.29
CA ARG A 408 4.20 -1.50 38.40
C ARG A 408 3.94 -0.12 37.79
N ASN A 409 4.93 0.77 37.84
CA ASN A 409 4.86 2.04 37.11
C ASN A 409 4.54 1.76 35.62
N ARG A 410 3.45 2.36 35.12
CA ARG A 410 2.91 2.12 33.79
C ARG A 410 3.68 2.89 32.71
N LEU A 411 4.36 3.97 33.07
CA LEU A 411 5.00 4.88 32.12
C LEU A 411 6.12 4.20 31.32
N TRP A 412 7.05 3.53 32.00
CA TRP A 412 8.20 2.90 31.33
C TRP A 412 7.82 1.75 30.39
N PRO A 413 6.93 0.80 30.76
CA PRO A 413 6.42 -0.20 29.83
C PRO A 413 5.70 0.41 28.62
N LEU A 414 4.94 1.49 28.82
CA LEU A 414 4.26 2.21 27.74
C LEU A 414 5.26 2.86 26.77
N LEU A 415 6.24 3.61 27.29
CA LEU A 415 7.26 4.26 26.45
C LEU A 415 8.13 3.23 25.71
N GLY A 416 8.54 2.16 26.39
CA GLY A 416 9.33 1.09 25.77
C GLY A 416 8.57 0.33 24.68
N SER A 417 7.28 0.05 24.89
CA SER A 417 6.43 -0.60 23.88
C SER A 417 6.07 0.33 22.72
N LEU A 418 5.89 1.63 22.96
CA LEU A 418 5.73 2.62 21.88
C LEU A 418 6.99 2.69 21.02
N ALA A 419 8.17 2.80 21.63
CA ALA A 419 9.44 2.81 20.90
C ALA A 419 9.61 1.53 20.07
N LEU A 420 9.29 0.37 20.65
CA LEU A 420 9.35 -0.91 19.94
C LEU A 420 8.35 -0.99 18.78
N ALA A 421 7.09 -0.64 19.00
CA ALA A 421 6.06 -0.62 17.97
C ALA A 421 6.48 0.31 16.82
N SER A 422 7.00 1.49 17.15
CA SER A 422 7.51 2.48 16.19
C SER A 422 8.67 1.93 15.37
N ILE A 423 9.64 1.27 16.01
CA ILE A 423 10.80 0.67 15.33
C ILE A 423 10.35 -0.44 14.38
N LEU A 424 9.53 -1.37 14.85
CA LEU A 424 9.08 -2.48 14.02
C LEU A 424 8.20 -2.02 12.86
N HIS A 425 7.35 -1.01 13.07
CA HIS A 425 6.55 -0.40 12.01
C HIS A 425 7.47 0.26 10.98
N GLY A 426 8.38 1.14 11.41
CA GLY A 426 9.31 1.80 10.50
C GLY A 426 10.20 0.82 9.74
N LEU A 427 10.64 -0.27 10.36
CA LEU A 427 11.37 -1.33 9.67
C LEU A 427 10.51 -2.06 8.62
N PHE A 428 9.25 -2.36 8.95
CA PHE A 428 8.31 -2.97 8.01
C PHE A 428 8.16 -2.11 6.73
N ASP A 429 7.96 -0.80 6.89
CA ASP A 429 7.81 0.13 5.76
C ASP A 429 9.11 0.41 5.02
N PHE A 430 10.23 0.52 5.75
CA PHE A 430 11.54 0.72 5.14
C PHE A 430 11.89 -0.44 4.19
N PHE A 431 11.72 -1.68 4.65
CA PHE A 431 11.97 -2.86 3.83
C PHE A 431 10.98 -2.97 2.67
N LEU A 432 9.70 -2.68 2.90
CA LEU A 432 8.66 -2.74 1.86
C LEU A 432 8.88 -1.67 0.77
N GLY A 433 9.29 -0.46 1.16
CA GLY A 433 9.50 0.69 0.28
C GLY A 433 10.84 0.71 -0.45
N SER A 434 11.79 -0.15 -0.08
CA SER A 434 13.14 -0.17 -0.69
C SER A 434 13.19 -0.66 -2.14
N GLY A 435 12.11 -1.28 -2.64
CA GLY A 435 11.98 -1.70 -4.05
C GLY A 435 12.80 -2.93 -4.45
N LEU A 436 13.57 -3.52 -3.53
CA LEU A 436 14.33 -4.76 -3.78
C LEU A 436 13.49 -5.98 -3.38
N PRO A 437 13.33 -7.01 -4.23
CA PRO A 437 12.53 -8.18 -3.87
C PRO A 437 13.00 -8.90 -2.59
N ALA A 438 14.32 -8.91 -2.33
CA ALA A 438 14.91 -9.57 -1.16
C ALA A 438 14.51 -8.91 0.18
N THR A 439 14.36 -7.58 0.21
CA THR A 439 14.00 -6.85 1.43
C THR A 439 12.51 -6.97 1.74
N VAL A 440 11.64 -7.07 0.73
CA VAL A 440 10.19 -7.29 0.93
C VAL A 440 9.91 -8.56 1.75
N ILE A 441 10.74 -9.60 1.60
CA ILE A 441 10.65 -10.83 2.40
C ILE A 441 10.81 -10.54 3.91
N LEU A 442 11.63 -9.55 4.28
CA LEU A 442 11.81 -9.14 5.68
C LEU A 442 10.54 -8.50 6.24
N SER A 443 9.84 -7.66 5.48
CA SER A 443 8.53 -7.11 5.86
C SER A 443 7.51 -8.22 6.10
N TYR A 444 7.48 -9.23 5.22
CA TYR A 444 6.62 -10.41 5.43
C TYR A 444 7.02 -11.19 6.67
N ALA A 445 8.31 -11.44 6.91
CA ALA A 445 8.77 -12.11 8.12
C ALA A 445 8.35 -11.35 9.40
N ILE A 446 8.51 -10.03 9.43
CA ILE A 446 8.06 -9.16 10.53
C ILE A 446 6.56 -9.35 10.78
N SER A 447 5.73 -9.29 9.74
CA SER A 447 4.27 -9.45 9.88
C SER A 447 3.86 -10.82 10.45
N LEU A 448 4.55 -11.90 10.07
CA LEU A 448 4.26 -13.24 10.58
C LEU A 448 4.64 -13.40 12.05
N VAL A 449 5.78 -12.82 12.45
CA VAL A 449 6.17 -12.75 13.86
C VAL A 449 5.13 -11.96 14.66
N LEU A 450 4.68 -10.83 14.15
CA LEU A 450 3.66 -10.01 14.81
C LEU A 450 2.31 -10.71 14.91
N ALA A 451 1.90 -11.48 13.91
CA ALA A 451 0.67 -12.29 13.98
C ALA A 451 0.71 -13.24 15.19
N ARG A 452 1.85 -13.91 15.40
CA ARG A 452 2.08 -14.80 16.54
C ARG A 452 2.11 -14.03 17.87
N GLU A 453 2.85 -12.93 17.94
CA GLU A 453 2.92 -12.13 19.17
C GLU A 453 1.56 -11.51 19.52
N TYR A 454 0.80 -11.08 18.53
CA TYR A 454 -0.56 -10.58 18.71
C TYR A 454 -1.49 -11.62 19.29
N GLN A 455 -1.45 -12.86 18.78
CA GLN A 455 -2.18 -13.97 19.40
C GLN A 455 -1.77 -14.18 20.86
N ARG A 456 -0.47 -14.17 21.17
CA ARG A 456 0.02 -14.35 22.54
C ARG A 456 -0.45 -13.24 23.47
N MET A 457 -0.47 -11.99 23.00
CA MET A 457 -0.99 -10.86 23.76
C MET A 457 -2.49 -11.03 24.06
N ILE A 458 -3.28 -11.44 23.05
CA ILE A 458 -4.70 -11.78 23.22
C ILE A 458 -4.88 -12.90 24.26
N CYS A 459 -4.17 -14.02 24.11
CA CYS A 459 -4.23 -15.15 25.03
C CYS A 459 -3.88 -14.72 26.45
N ASN A 460 -2.77 -13.99 26.64
CA ASN A 460 -2.33 -13.53 27.95
C ASN A 460 -3.37 -12.60 28.59
N ALA A 461 -3.93 -11.65 27.83
CA ALA A 461 -4.93 -10.74 28.36
C ALA A 461 -6.23 -11.46 28.75
N LEU A 462 -6.68 -12.43 27.95
CA LEU A 462 -7.88 -13.22 28.23
C LEU A 462 -7.65 -14.22 29.38
N ASN A 463 -6.51 -14.89 29.44
CA ASN A 463 -6.17 -15.86 30.48
C ASN A 463 -6.17 -15.26 31.89
N HIS A 464 -5.87 -13.97 31.98
CA HIS A 464 -5.86 -13.18 33.21
C HIS A 464 -7.12 -12.32 33.39
N SER A 465 -8.18 -12.58 32.62
CA SER A 465 -9.46 -11.92 32.85
C SER A 465 -10.03 -12.30 34.22
N PRO A 466 -10.52 -11.33 35.02
CA PRO A 466 -11.20 -11.63 36.29
C PRO A 466 -12.51 -12.40 36.09
N PHE A 467 -13.02 -12.43 34.85
CA PHE A 467 -14.26 -13.10 34.47
C PHE A 467 -14.05 -14.53 33.93
N PHE A 468 -12.83 -15.08 34.04
CA PHE A 468 -12.50 -16.43 33.60
C PHE A 468 -13.12 -17.50 34.52
N MET A 469 -14.38 -17.87 34.26
CA MET A 469 -15.09 -18.98 34.92
C MET A 469 -15.59 -19.97 33.84
N GLN A 470 -15.38 -21.28 34.05
CA GLN A 470 -15.54 -22.33 33.01
C GLN A 470 -16.99 -22.89 32.89
N PRO A 471 -17.38 -23.45 31.72
CA PRO A 471 -16.51 -23.93 30.64
C PRO A 471 -16.64 -23.18 29.31
N ILE A 472 -15.83 -22.13 29.11
CA ILE A 472 -15.69 -21.42 27.81
C ILE A 472 -14.55 -22.01 26.95
N ASN A 473 -13.76 -22.97 27.47
CA ASN A 473 -12.65 -23.60 26.74
C ASN A 473 -13.05 -24.36 25.45
N ARG A 474 -14.34 -24.40 25.11
CA ARG A 474 -14.88 -24.99 23.87
C ARG A 474 -15.80 -24.04 23.08
N SER A 475 -15.69 -22.73 23.26
CA SER A 475 -16.48 -21.79 22.45
C SER A 475 -15.99 -21.79 21.00
N GLY A 476 -16.88 -22.09 20.05
CA GLY A 476 -16.60 -21.99 18.61
C GLY A 476 -16.17 -20.57 18.17
N ARG A 477 -16.41 -19.55 19.00
CA ARG A 477 -15.98 -18.17 18.76
C ARG A 477 -14.46 -17.97 18.81
N LEU A 478 -13.72 -18.89 19.44
CA LEU A 478 -12.26 -18.88 19.48
C LEU A 478 -11.63 -19.62 18.29
N VAL A 479 -12.46 -20.18 17.40
CA VAL A 479 -12.06 -20.86 16.17
C VAL A 479 -12.45 -19.99 14.97
N ASN A 480 -11.45 -19.46 14.26
CA ASN A 480 -11.60 -18.46 13.21
C ASN A 480 -10.99 -18.87 11.87
N PHE A 481 -10.55 -20.13 11.71
CA PHE A 481 -10.05 -20.66 10.44
C PHE A 481 -11.00 -20.37 9.28
N ASP A 482 -12.29 -20.69 9.46
CA ASP A 482 -13.27 -20.51 8.38
C ASP A 482 -13.48 -19.03 8.04
N LEU A 483 -13.33 -18.11 9.02
CA LEU A 483 -13.48 -16.67 8.77
C LEU A 483 -12.34 -16.15 7.89
N PHE A 484 -11.09 -16.47 8.24
CA PHE A 484 -9.93 -16.02 7.47
C PHE A 484 -9.87 -16.67 6.09
N LEU A 485 -10.18 -17.96 5.99
CA LEU A 485 -10.20 -18.67 4.72
C LEU A 485 -11.32 -18.15 3.80
N ALA A 486 -12.54 -17.95 4.32
CA ALA A 486 -13.63 -17.36 3.55
C ALA A 486 -13.28 -15.96 3.04
N ALA A 487 -12.73 -15.11 3.91
CA ALA A 487 -12.30 -13.77 3.54
C ALA A 487 -11.23 -13.79 2.44
N ALA A 488 -10.21 -14.64 2.56
CA ALA A 488 -9.18 -14.76 1.54
C ALA A 488 -9.74 -15.22 0.18
N CYS A 489 -10.62 -16.22 0.17
CA CYS A 489 -11.28 -16.69 -1.06
C CYS A 489 -12.13 -15.60 -1.72
N LEU A 490 -12.85 -14.81 -0.93
CA LEU A 490 -13.68 -13.71 -1.44
C LEU A 490 -12.82 -12.54 -1.94
N LEU A 491 -11.76 -12.17 -1.23
CA LEU A 491 -10.87 -11.09 -1.68
C LEU A 491 -10.09 -11.47 -2.94
N LEU A 492 -9.62 -12.72 -3.05
CA LEU A 492 -9.00 -13.23 -4.28
C LEU A 492 -10.01 -13.25 -5.44
N LEU A 493 -11.27 -13.60 -5.18
CA LEU A 493 -12.34 -13.53 -6.17
C LEU A 493 -12.59 -12.09 -6.62
N VAL A 494 -12.66 -11.13 -5.70
CA VAL A 494 -12.86 -9.72 -6.04
C VAL A 494 -11.69 -9.18 -6.85
N SER A 495 -10.44 -9.51 -6.47
CA SER A 495 -9.26 -9.15 -7.25
C SER A 495 -9.29 -9.81 -8.65
N TYR A 496 -9.75 -11.05 -8.76
CA TYR A 496 -9.95 -11.72 -10.05
C TYR A 496 -11.02 -11.02 -10.90
N LEU A 497 -12.19 -10.72 -10.34
CA LEU A 497 -13.28 -10.08 -11.07
C LEU A 497 -12.92 -8.66 -11.51
N SER A 498 -12.22 -7.89 -10.67
CA SER A 498 -11.67 -6.58 -11.04
C SER A 498 -10.65 -6.72 -12.15
N ALA A 499 -9.67 -7.62 -12.03
CA ALA A 499 -8.71 -7.84 -13.11
C ALA A 499 -9.38 -8.35 -14.39
N ASN A 500 -10.46 -9.13 -14.30
CA ASN A 500 -11.22 -9.57 -15.46
C ASN A 500 -11.89 -8.39 -16.14
N PHE A 501 -12.64 -7.58 -15.38
CA PHE A 501 -13.39 -6.43 -15.86
C PHE A 501 -12.50 -5.30 -16.39
N ASP A 502 -11.44 -4.97 -15.66
CA ASP A 502 -10.54 -3.87 -16.00
C ASP A 502 -9.55 -4.24 -17.12
N LEU A 503 -9.23 -5.54 -17.23
CA LEU A 503 -8.24 -6.06 -18.16
C LEU A 503 -8.87 -7.19 -19.01
N SER A 504 -8.52 -8.44 -18.74
CA SER A 504 -9.05 -9.61 -19.46
C SER A 504 -9.08 -10.84 -18.57
N THR A 505 -9.79 -11.86 -19.03
CA THR A 505 -9.84 -13.14 -18.32
C THR A 505 -8.47 -13.81 -18.21
N GLU A 506 -7.59 -13.65 -19.20
CA GLU A 506 -6.25 -14.25 -19.17
C GLU A 506 -5.38 -13.63 -18.07
N ILE A 507 -5.37 -12.29 -17.96
CA ILE A 507 -4.64 -11.62 -16.88
C ILE A 507 -5.29 -11.92 -15.53
N ALA A 508 -6.61 -11.92 -15.45
CA ALA A 508 -7.30 -12.27 -14.21
C ALA A 508 -6.85 -13.65 -13.71
N ASN A 509 -6.79 -14.64 -14.61
CA ASN A 509 -6.31 -15.98 -14.28
C ASN A 509 -4.82 -15.99 -13.87
N HIS A 510 -3.97 -15.27 -14.59
CA HIS A 510 -2.55 -15.19 -14.25
C HIS A 510 -2.34 -14.53 -12.88
N SER A 511 -2.97 -13.39 -12.65
CA SER A 511 -2.96 -12.65 -11.39
C SER A 511 -3.51 -13.49 -10.24
N LEU A 512 -4.60 -14.24 -10.46
CA LEU A 512 -5.14 -15.15 -9.45
C LEU A 512 -4.13 -16.25 -9.09
N ARG A 513 -3.45 -16.85 -10.07
CA ARG A 513 -2.40 -17.86 -9.81
C ARG A 513 -1.23 -17.27 -9.04
N SER A 514 -0.74 -16.09 -9.43
CA SER A 514 0.38 -15.44 -8.76
C SER A 514 0.02 -14.98 -7.35
N MET A 515 -1.16 -14.39 -7.16
CA MET A 515 -1.68 -14.01 -5.83
C MET A 515 -1.91 -15.25 -4.96
N GLY A 516 -2.48 -16.33 -5.51
CA GLY A 516 -2.68 -17.58 -4.79
C GLY A 516 -1.37 -18.15 -4.24
N LEU A 517 -0.33 -18.23 -5.06
CA LEU A 517 0.99 -18.72 -4.63
C LEU A 517 1.66 -17.83 -3.59
N THR A 518 1.57 -16.50 -3.75
CA THR A 518 2.21 -15.54 -2.84
C THR A 518 1.47 -15.39 -1.50
N THR A 519 0.15 -15.57 -1.49
CA THR A 519 -0.68 -15.41 -0.28
C THR A 519 -0.78 -16.67 0.57
N LEU A 520 -0.57 -17.86 -0.01
CA LEU A 520 -0.72 -19.14 0.68
C LEU A 520 0.13 -19.28 1.95
N PRO A 521 1.43 -18.89 1.97
CA PRO A 521 2.24 -18.99 3.19
C PRO A 521 1.69 -18.12 4.32
N ALA A 522 1.22 -16.90 4.02
CA ALA A 522 0.61 -16.02 5.01
C ALA A 522 -0.75 -16.49 5.47
N MET A 523 -1.56 -17.05 4.57
CA MET A 523 -2.79 -17.75 4.92
C MET A 523 -2.57 -18.83 5.97
N ILE A 524 -1.59 -19.70 5.73
CA ILE A 524 -1.25 -20.80 6.64
C ILE A 524 -0.75 -20.23 7.97
N ALA A 525 0.16 -19.27 7.95
CA ALA A 525 0.74 -18.69 9.15
C ALA A 525 -0.27 -17.90 10.00
N LEU A 526 -1.13 -17.10 9.37
CA LEU A 526 -2.21 -16.37 10.05
C LEU A 526 -3.25 -17.32 10.60
N SER A 527 -3.66 -18.32 9.83
CA SER A 527 -4.57 -19.36 10.30
C SER A 527 -3.98 -20.12 11.48
N GLY A 528 -2.70 -20.50 11.40
CA GLY A 528 -1.99 -21.18 12.49
C GLY A 528 -1.87 -20.32 13.75
N SER A 529 -1.73 -19.00 13.59
CA SER A 529 -1.60 -18.07 14.72
C SER A 529 -2.95 -17.66 15.31
N LEU A 530 -3.84 -17.10 14.50
CA LEU A 530 -5.10 -16.46 14.92
C LEU A 530 -6.35 -17.33 14.67
N GLY A 531 -6.22 -18.41 13.90
CA GLY A 531 -7.32 -19.31 13.60
C GLY A 531 -7.82 -20.12 14.80
N LYS A 532 -7.01 -20.28 15.85
CA LYS A 532 -7.45 -20.84 17.13
C LYS A 532 -6.82 -20.12 18.32
N ILE A 533 -7.67 -19.50 19.14
CA ILE A 533 -7.25 -18.87 20.40
C ILE A 533 -7.43 -19.87 21.55
N GLY A 534 -6.33 -20.46 22.00
CA GLY A 534 -6.32 -21.37 23.14
C GLY A 534 -6.24 -20.59 24.45
N LEU A 535 -7.19 -20.84 25.35
CA LEU A 535 -7.25 -20.18 26.66
C LEU A 535 -6.93 -21.16 27.80
N ALA A 536 -6.17 -20.68 28.77
CA ALA A 536 -5.76 -21.39 29.96
C ALA A 536 -5.65 -20.41 31.12
N ARG A 537 -6.56 -20.52 32.10
CA ARG A 537 -6.68 -19.56 33.20
C ARG A 537 -5.35 -19.34 33.91
N GLY A 538 -4.97 -18.08 34.09
CA GLY A 538 -3.75 -17.66 34.78
C GLY A 538 -2.44 -17.95 34.02
N GLN A 539 -2.47 -18.62 32.87
CA GLN A 539 -1.26 -18.92 32.10
C GLN A 539 -0.82 -17.70 31.29
N SER A 540 0.48 -17.39 31.35
CA SER A 540 1.12 -16.43 30.44
C SER A 540 2.04 -17.15 29.46
N LEU A 541 1.76 -16.99 28.18
CA LEU A 541 2.65 -17.37 27.09
C LEU A 541 3.84 -16.39 27.02
N PRO A 542 5.06 -16.89 26.78
CA PRO A 542 6.22 -16.03 26.61
C PRO A 542 6.08 -15.21 25.32
N LEU A 543 6.26 -13.90 25.44
CA LEU A 543 6.46 -12.99 24.31
C LEU A 543 7.95 -12.94 23.98
N LEU A 544 8.30 -12.54 22.76
CA LEU A 544 9.67 -12.14 22.42
C LEU A 544 10.11 -11.05 23.40
N ARG A 545 11.01 -11.41 24.33
CA ARG A 545 11.51 -10.50 25.36
C ARG A 545 12.39 -9.45 24.69
N ILE A 546 12.10 -8.18 24.93
CA ILE A 546 13.03 -7.09 24.62
C ILE A 546 13.45 -6.47 25.95
N GLY A 547 14.72 -6.66 26.29
CA GLY A 547 15.37 -6.10 27.47
C GLY A 547 15.04 -6.84 28.77
N HIS A 548 15.98 -7.66 29.22
CA HIS A 548 16.14 -7.88 30.66
C HIS A 548 16.63 -6.56 31.28
N SER A 549 15.91 -6.03 32.26
CA SER A 549 16.55 -5.26 33.33
C SER A 549 17.24 -6.27 34.24
N PRO A 550 18.58 -6.29 34.34
CA PRO A 550 19.28 -7.15 35.28
C PRO A 550 19.26 -6.49 36.66
N LEU A 551 18.10 -6.45 37.34
CA LEU A 551 18.05 -6.04 38.74
C LEU A 551 16.95 -6.81 39.48
N GLY A 552 17.40 -7.76 40.30
CA GLY A 552 16.70 -8.17 41.52
C GLY A 552 15.93 -9.49 41.49
N ASP A 553 16.61 -10.61 41.24
CA ASP A 553 16.30 -11.84 41.99
C ASP A 553 17.18 -11.80 43.24
N ASN A 554 16.65 -11.23 44.32
CA ASN A 554 17.15 -11.43 45.67
C ASN A 554 15.93 -11.71 46.54
N SER A 555 15.53 -12.97 46.57
CA SER A 555 14.75 -13.55 47.66
C SER A 555 15.36 -14.91 47.97
N SER A 556 16.36 -14.89 48.85
CA SER A 556 16.45 -15.85 49.96
C SER A 556 15.26 -15.68 50.89
#